data_AF-A0A8T4GAQ6-F1
#
_entry.id   AF-A0A8T4GAQ6-F1
#
_cell.length_a   1.000
_cell.length_b   1.000
_cell.length_c   1.000
_cell.angle_alpha   90.00
_cell.angle_beta   90.00
_cell.angle_gamma   90.00
#
_symmetry.space_group_name_H-M   'P 1'
#
loop_
_entity.id
_entity.type
_entity.pdbx_description
1 polymer ?
#
loop_
_entity_poly.entity_id
_entity_poly.type
_entity_poly.pdbx_seq_one_letter_code
_entity_poly.pdbx_strand_id
1 'polypeptide(L)' 'MTGYYDYVLGLIPAALFGVTVLLNLVGLPFTLALPVGASIALGIMAHAMFVRNPLPGADGSTPSMDSGSHGSRTASGGSD' A
#
# COMPACT_ATOMS: atom_id res chain seq x y z
N MET A 1 -3.54 -14.22 4.18
CA MET A 1 -4.82 -13.70 3.65
C MET A 1 -4.46 -12.71 2.56
N THR A 2 -4.46 -13.13 1.30
CA THR A 2 -4.20 -12.21 0.19
C THR A 2 -5.47 -11.43 -0.08
N GLY A 3 -5.46 -10.15 0.24
CA GLY A 3 -6.59 -9.25 0.01
C GLY A 3 -6.60 -8.70 -1.42
N TYR A 4 -7.66 -7.96 -1.77
CA TYR A 4 -7.75 -7.23 -3.05
C TYR A 4 -6.52 -6.33 -3.31
N TYR A 5 -5.99 -5.69 -2.27
CA TYR A 5 -4.82 -4.83 -2.36
C TYR A 5 -3.53 -5.58 -2.66
N ASP A 6 -3.37 -6.83 -2.23
CA ASP A 6 -2.20 -7.63 -2.60
C ASP A 6 -2.15 -7.91 -4.11
N TYR A 7 -3.32 -8.09 -4.74
CA TYR A 7 -3.42 -8.25 -6.19
C TYR A 7 -3.11 -6.95 -6.94
N VAL A 8 -3.61 -5.81 -6.46
CA VAL A 8 -3.30 -4.50 -7.06
C VAL A 8 -1.80 -4.19 -6.90
N LEU A 9 -1.22 -4.48 -5.73
CA LEU A 9 0.19 -4.28 -5.44
C LEU A 9 1.08 -5.16 -6.31
N GLY A 10 0.65 -6.39 -6.61
CA GLY A 10 1.34 -7.29 -7.55
C GLY A 10 1.14 -6.91 -9.02
N LEU A 11 -0.03 -6.37 -9.39
CA LEU A 11 -0.36 -5.99 -10.76
C LEU A 11 0.45 -4.80 -11.27
N ILE A 12 0.79 -3.83 -10.43
CA ILE A 12 1.60 -2.65 -10.82
C ILE A 12 2.99 -3.05 -11.35
N PRO A 13 3.84 -3.77 -10.58
CA PRO A 13 5.15 -4.19 -11.07
C PRO A 13 5.02 -5.22 -12.19
N ALA A 14 4.03 -6.13 -12.13
CA ALA A 14 3.81 -7.11 -13.20
C ALA A 14 3.43 -6.45 -14.53
N ALA A 15 2.55 -5.44 -14.51
CA ALA A 15 2.17 -4.70 -15.71
C ALA A 15 3.35 -3.87 -16.23
N LEU A 16 4.06 -3.17 -15.36
CA LEU A 16 5.23 -2.38 -15.75
C LEU A 16 6.28 -3.27 -16.46
N PHE A 17 6.71 -4.35 -15.81
CA PHE A 17 7.74 -5.23 -16.36
C PHE A 17 7.22 -6.05 -17.54
N GLY A 18 6.04 -6.66 -17.40
CA GLY A 18 5.45 -7.53 -18.42
C GLY A 18 5.18 -6.80 -19.73
N VAL A 19 4.57 -5.62 -19.67
CA VAL A 19 4.30 -4.82 -20.87
C VAL A 19 5.59 -4.31 -21.49
N THR A 20 6.52 -3.79 -20.68
CA THR A 20 7.81 -3.27 -21.20
C THR A 20 8.62 -4.37 -21.88
N VAL A 21 8.72 -5.56 -21.27
CA VAL A 21 9.41 -6.72 -21.85
C VAL A 21 8.72 -7.20 -23.12
N LEU A 22 7.38 -7.30 -23.12
CA LEU A 22 6.62 -7.71 -24.30
C LEU A 22 6.86 -6.77 -25.48
N LEU A 23 6.79 -5.45 -25.25
CA LEU A 23 7.04 -4.46 -26.29
C LEU A 23 8.48 -4.52 -26.81
N ASN A 24 9.45 -4.77 -25.92
CA ASN A 24 10.83 -4.95 -26.32
C ASN A 24 11.02 -6.20 -27.21
N LEU A 25 10.36 -7.32 -26.91
CA LEU A 25 10.37 -8.52 -27.75
C LEU A 25 9.75 -8.29 -29.13
N VAL A 26 8.73 -7.43 -29.22
CA VAL A 26 8.10 -7.03 -30.50
C VAL A 26 9.00 -6.08 -31.31
N GLY A 27 10.13 -5.64 -30.75
CA GLY A 27 11.13 -4.83 -31.43
C GLY A 27 11.03 -3.32 -31.16
N LEU A 28 10.20 -2.90 -30.20
CA LEU A 28 10.16 -1.49 -29.78
C LEU A 28 11.38 -1.15 -28.90
N PRO A 29 11.99 0.04 -29.12
CA PRO A 29 13.09 0.48 -28.28
C PRO A 29 12.62 0.74 -26.86
N PHE A 30 13.49 0.47 -25.87
CA PHE A 30 13.19 0.66 -24.45
C PHE A 30 12.68 2.06 -24.12
N THR A 31 13.18 3.09 -24.82
CA THR A 31 12.76 4.49 -24.68
C THR A 31 11.27 4.71 -24.97
N LEU A 32 10.63 3.88 -25.80
CA LEU A 32 9.18 3.92 -26.03
C LEU A 32 8.44 2.87 -25.19
N ALA A 33 9.03 1.68 -25.01
CA ALA A 33 8.39 0.61 -24.26
C ALA A 33 8.18 0.98 -22.78
N LEU A 34 9.15 1.65 -22.14
CA LEU A 34 9.05 2.09 -20.74
C LEU A 34 7.91 3.06 -20.48
N PRO A 35 7.79 4.22 -21.17
CA PRO A 35 6.68 5.15 -20.92
C PRO A 35 5.31 4.53 -21.25
N VAL A 36 5.23 3.62 -22.22
CA VAL A 36 3.98 2.88 -22.52
C VAL A 36 3.63 1.89 -21.41
N GLY A 37 4.59 1.09 -20.92
CA GLY A 37 4.36 0.21 -19.78
C GLY A 37 3.97 0.97 -18.51
N ALA A 38 4.61 2.14 -18.27
CA ALA A 38 4.30 3.01 -17.14
C ALA A 38 2.89 3.59 -17.20
N SER A 39 2.42 4.01 -18.38
CA SER A 39 1.06 4.55 -18.54
C SER A 39 -0.02 3.50 -18.29
N ILE A 40 0.19 2.24 -18.70
CA ILE A 40 -0.71 1.13 -18.38
C ILE A 40 -0.73 0.84 -16.87
N ALA A 41 0.44 0.81 -16.23
CA ALA A 41 0.53 0.62 -14.77
C ALA A 41 -0.20 1.74 -14.00
N LEU A 42 -0.05 3.01 -14.44
CA LEU A 42 -0.79 4.14 -13.90
C LEU A 42 -2.30 4.00 -14.11
N GLY A 43 -2.75 3.49 -15.27
CA GLY A 43 -4.16 3.22 -15.53
C GLY A 43 -4.76 2.21 -14.55
N ILE A 44 -4.03 1.12 -14.23
CA ILE A 44 -4.43 0.13 -13.23
C ILE A 44 -4.51 0.77 -11.84
N MET A 45 -3.49 1.56 -11.47
CA MET A 45 -3.46 2.28 -10.20
C MET A 45 -4.63 3.25 -10.06
N ALA A 46 -4.90 4.04 -11.11
CA ALA A 46 -6.02 4.97 -11.16
C ALA A 46 -7.35 4.21 -11.08
N HIS A 47 -7.54 3.14 -11.85
CA HIS A 47 -8.74 2.32 -11.79
C HIS A 47 -8.98 1.77 -10.39
N ALA A 48 -7.94 1.28 -9.70
CA ALA A 48 -8.05 0.82 -8.32
C ALA A 48 -8.46 1.94 -7.34
N MET A 49 -7.90 3.14 -7.49
CA MET A 49 -8.23 4.31 -6.65
C MET A 49 -9.67 4.81 -6.85
N PHE A 50 -10.19 4.74 -8.07
CA PHE A 50 -11.55 5.19 -8.38
C PHE A 50 -12.62 4.11 -8.12
N VAL A 51 -12.32 2.83 -8.38
CA VAL A 51 -13.25 1.72 -8.12
C VAL A 51 -13.35 1.40 -6.64
N ARG A 52 -12.26 1.56 -5.89
CA ARG A 52 -12.24 1.40 -4.45
C ARG A 52 -11.67 2.67 -3.83
N ASN A 53 -12.56 3.52 -3.29
CA ASN A 53 -12.15 4.74 -2.60
C ASN A 53 -11.02 4.38 -1.62
N PRO A 54 -9.82 4.98 -1.75
CA PRO A 54 -8.76 4.78 -0.77
C PRO A 54 -9.34 5.18 0.58
N LEU A 55 -9.58 4.19 1.43
CA LEU A 55 -10.22 4.39 2.73
C LEU A 55 -9.38 5.42 3.50
N PRO A 56 -9.98 6.50 4.03
CA PRO A 56 -9.33 7.33 5.04
C PRO A 56 -9.07 6.40 6.24
N GLY A 57 -7.82 6.00 6.45
CA GLY A 57 -7.48 4.98 7.46
C GLY A 57 -6.56 3.86 6.97
N ALA A 58 -5.93 3.97 5.80
CA ALA A 58 -4.71 3.21 5.48
C ALA A 58 -3.50 3.67 6.34
N ASP A 59 -3.77 4.08 7.58
CA ASP A 59 -2.82 4.36 8.64
C ASP A 59 -2.50 3.01 9.29
N GLY A 60 -1.64 2.24 8.62
CA GLY A 60 -1.08 1.02 9.15
C GLY A 60 -0.22 1.36 10.38
N SER A 61 -0.87 1.37 11.54
CA SER A 61 -0.31 1.11 12.86
C SER A 61 0.86 2.03 13.26
N THR A 62 0.56 3.19 13.83
CA THR A 62 1.33 3.61 15.00
C THR A 62 1.24 2.45 16.00
N PRO A 63 2.37 1.87 16.45
CA PRO A 63 2.30 0.98 17.59
C PRO A 63 1.67 1.83 18.70
N SER A 64 0.51 1.42 19.22
CA SER A 64 0.08 1.90 20.53
C SER A 64 1.22 1.50 21.47
N MET A 65 2.15 2.42 21.66
CA MET A 65 2.95 2.46 22.86
C MET A 65 1.92 2.49 23.96
N ASP A 66 1.74 1.33 24.60
CA ASP A 66 1.09 1.19 25.89
C ASP A 66 1.87 2.07 26.88
N SER A 67 1.62 3.37 26.77
CA SER A 67 1.95 4.33 27.80
C SER A 67 0.83 4.19 28.81
N GLY A 68 0.92 3.12 29.59
CA GLY A 68 0.24 2.95 30.86
C GLY A 68 0.65 4.05 31.83
N SER A 69 0.21 5.26 31.54
CA SER A 69 0.13 6.38 32.47
C SER A 69 -1.21 6.27 33.17
N HIS A 70 -1.20 5.89 34.44
CA HIS A 70 -2.06 6.36 35.55
C HIS A 70 -1.78 5.41 36.73
N GLY A 71 -1.11 5.77 37.82
CA GLY A 71 -1.28 7.02 38.53
C GLY A 71 -2.44 6.96 39.53
N SER A 72 -2.62 5.87 40.28
CA SER A 72 -3.49 5.87 41.47
C SER A 72 -2.66 6.13 42.74
N ARG A 73 -2.39 7.41 43.00
CA ARG A 73 -2.13 7.87 44.37
C ARG A 73 -3.48 8.00 45.07
N THR A 74 -3.79 7.14 46.03
CA THR A 74 -4.77 7.46 47.09
C THR A 74 -4.45 6.67 48.34
N ALA A 75 -4.27 7.43 49.42
CA ALA A 75 -3.96 6.98 50.76
C ALA A 75 -5.14 6.27 51.45
N SER A 76 -4.84 5.26 52.26
CA SER A 76 -5.60 4.85 53.44
C SER A 76 -4.60 4.17 54.39
N GLY A 77 -4.19 4.81 55.50
CA GLY A 77 -4.73 4.51 56.84
C GLY A 77 -4.25 3.12 57.29
N GLY A 78 -3.31 2.95 58.22
CA GLY A 78 -3.41 3.41 59.61
C GLY A 78 -4.05 2.30 60.47
N SER A 79 -3.25 1.71 61.37
CA SER A 79 -3.59 0.86 62.54
C SER A 79 -4.42 -0.41 62.32
N ASP A 80 -3.82 -1.58 62.66
CA ASP A 80 -4.19 -2.44 63.80
C ASP A 80 -3.04 -3.44 64.11
#